data_AF-A0A822I2E4-F1
#
_entry.id   AF-A0A822I2E4-F1
#
_cell.length_a   1.000
_cell.length_b   1.000
_cell.length_c   1.000
_cell.angle_alpha   90.00
_cell.angle_beta   90.00
_cell.angle_gamma   90.00
#
_symmetry.space_group_name_H-M   'P 1'
#
loop_
_entity.id
_entity.type
_entity.pdbx_description
1 polymer ?
#
loop_
_entity_poly.entity_id
_entity_poly.type
_entity_poly.pdbx_seq_one_letter_code
_entity_poly.pdbx_strand_id
1 'polypeptide(L)'
;MLNRGLRQMDVDIILKMGFVIRHLHQHITELHREQKASMPAEFQVFRGQGLSMEDFEKMKKTKGGLMSFNNFLSTSRNREISFNNFARPATNNPNSVGILFIMNINTAICTKSSTPFAE
;
A
#
# COMPACT_ATOMS: atom_id res chain seq x y z
N MET A 1 -1.62 -4.11 14.24
CA MET A 1 -3.03 -3.76 14.54
C MET A 1 -3.57 -2.72 13.56
N LEU A 2 -2.92 -1.56 13.41
CA LEU A 2 -3.35 -0.47 12.50
C LEU A 2 -3.72 -0.93 11.07
N ASN A 3 -2.76 -1.43 10.29
CA ASN A 3 -3.00 -1.86 8.90
C ASN A 3 -3.99 -3.03 8.78
N ARG A 4 -4.13 -3.84 9.84
CA ARG A 4 -5.14 -4.92 9.89
C ARG A 4 -6.53 -4.32 10.08
N GLY A 5 -6.71 -3.43 11.06
CA GLY A 5 -7.98 -2.76 11.32
C GLY A 5 -8.46 -1.95 10.11
N LEU A 6 -7.55 -1.19 9.49
CA LEU A 6 -7.83 -0.47 8.24
C LEU A 6 -8.23 -1.39 7.08
N ARG A 7 -7.55 -2.53 6.90
CA ARG A 7 -7.86 -3.49 5.84
C ARG A 7 -9.21 -4.19 6.06
N GLN A 8 -9.54 -4.51 7.31
CA GLN A 8 -10.78 -5.19 7.69
C GLN A 8 -11.94 -4.22 7.95
N MET A 9 -11.69 -2.90 7.88
CA MET A 9 -12.63 -1.85 8.26
C MET A 9 -13.20 -2.05 9.68
N ASP A 10 -12.33 -2.49 10.60
CA ASP A 10 -12.67 -2.70 12.00
C ASP A 10 -12.77 -1.34 12.71
N VAL A 11 -14.02 -0.91 12.94
CA VAL A 11 -14.33 0.42 13.49
C VAL A 11 -13.75 0.60 14.89
N ASP A 12 -13.75 -0.42 15.73
CA ASP A 12 -13.24 -0.33 17.10
C ASP A 12 -11.73 -0.09 17.09
N ILE A 13 -10.99 -0.82 16.23
CA ILE A 13 -9.56 -0.60 16.06
C ILE A 13 -9.29 0.79 15.48
N ILE A 14 -10.06 1.22 14.48
CA ILE A 14 -9.88 2.51 13.81
C ILE A 14 -10.10 3.66 14.80
N LEU A 15 -11.17 3.61 15.60
CA LEU A 15 -11.46 4.62 16.62
C LEU A 15 -10.36 4.69 17.68
N LYS A 16 -9.93 3.54 18.20
CA LYS A 16 -8.83 3.47 19.19
C LYS A 16 -7.51 3.98 18.64
N MET A 17 -7.24 3.75 17.36
CA MET A 17 -6.01 4.15 16.68
C MET A 17 -6.13 5.50 15.96
N GLY A 18 -7.24 6.22 16.10
CA GLY A 18 -7.52 7.43 15.32
C GLY A 18 -6.42 8.49 15.42
N PHE A 19 -5.86 8.67 16.62
CA PHE A 19 -4.74 9.59 16.84
C PHE A 19 -3.47 9.13 16.10
N VAL A 20 -3.18 7.82 16.07
CA VAL A 20 -2.03 7.25 15.33
C VAL A 20 -2.25 7.41 13.83
N ILE A 21 -3.46 7.15 13.33
CA ILE A 21 -3.82 7.35 11.92
C ILE A 21 -3.55 8.80 11.51
N ARG A 22 -4.06 9.75 12.31
CA ARG A 22 -3.88 11.18 12.06
C ARG A 22 -2.41 11.58 12.07
N HIS A 23 -1.66 11.23 13.11
CA HIS A 23 -0.24 11.57 13.22
C HIS A 23 0.58 10.95 12.08
N LEU A 24 0.32 9.68 11.74
CA LEU A 24 1.03 9.00 10.64
C LEU A 24 0.73 9.68 9.30
N HIS A 25 -0.53 10.02 9.05
CA HIS A 25 -0.92 10.75 7.84
C HIS A 25 -0.22 12.11 7.75
N GLN A 26 -0.27 12.91 8.82
CA GLN A 26 0.36 14.23 8.87
C GLN A 26 1.87 14.14 8.61
N HIS A 27 2.56 13.18 9.24
CA HIS A 27 3.99 12.99 9.05
C HIS A 27 4.34 12.55 7.62
N ILE A 28 3.55 11.68 7.00
CA ILE A 28 3.74 11.31 5.58
C ILE A 28 3.56 12.53 4.68
N THR A 29 2.57 13.38 4.95
CA THR A 29 2.32 14.61 4.17
C THR A 29 3.46 15.61 4.30
N GLU A 30 4.01 15.80 5.51
CA GLU A 30 5.20 16.62 5.78
C GLU A 30 6.41 16.12 4.97
N LEU A 31 6.76 14.84 5.13
CA LEU A 31 7.88 14.22 4.41
C LEU A 31 7.68 14.28 2.90
N HIS A 32 6.45 14.10 2.42
CA HIS A 32 6.16 14.22 0.99
C HIS A 32 6.42 15.65 0.51
N ARG A 33 6.01 16.68 1.26
CA ARG A 33 6.27 18.09 0.90
C ARG A 33 7.77 18.36 0.81
N GLU A 34 8.56 17.85 1.75
CA GLU A 34 10.02 17.98 1.77
C GLU A 34 10.70 17.27 0.59
N GLN A 35 10.24 16.06 0.26
CA GLN A 35 10.89 15.20 -0.72
C GLN A 35 10.41 15.42 -2.16
N LYS A 36 9.23 16.02 -2.35
CA LYS A 36 8.58 16.15 -3.68
C LYS A 36 9.47 16.80 -4.72
N ALA A 37 10.24 17.81 -4.35
CA ALA A 37 11.12 18.53 -5.29
C ALA A 37 12.29 17.67 -5.80
N SER A 38 12.73 16.67 -5.02
CA SER A 38 13.81 15.75 -5.39
C SER A 38 13.31 14.40 -5.92
N MET A 39 11.98 14.20 -5.98
CA MET A 39 11.40 12.98 -6.52
C MET A 39 11.52 12.95 -8.05
N PRO A 40 11.93 11.81 -8.64
CA PRO A 40 11.92 11.65 -10.08
C PRO A 40 10.49 11.69 -10.64
N ALA A 41 10.35 12.09 -11.90
CA ALA A 41 9.07 12.14 -12.60
C ALA A 41 8.36 10.77 -12.59
N GLU A 42 9.13 9.71 -12.77
CA GLU A 42 8.67 8.33 -12.69
C GLU A 42 9.63 7.48 -11.88
N PHE A 43 9.10 6.57 -11.08
CA PHE A 43 9.90 5.58 -10.37
C PHE A 43 9.09 4.34 -10.07
N GLN A 44 9.80 3.23 -9.90
CA GLN A 44 9.20 1.95 -9.55
C GLN A 44 9.42 1.66 -8.05
N VAL A 45 8.37 1.14 -7.42
CA VAL A 45 8.44 0.58 -6.08
C VAL A 45 7.81 -0.80 -6.06
N PHE A 46 8.26 -1.60 -5.10
CA PHE A 46 7.87 -2.99 -4.93
C PHE A 46 7.19 -3.16 -3.58
N ARG A 47 6.25 -4.10 -3.52
CA ARG A 47 5.61 -4.52 -2.26
C ARG A 47 5.35 -6.01 -2.31
N GLY A 48 5.89 -6.75 -1.36
CA GLY A 48 5.53 -8.14 -1.15
C GLY A 48 4.40 -8.27 -0.14
N GLN A 49 3.49 -9.22 -0.34
CA GLN A 49 2.52 -9.64 0.67
C GLN A 49 1.91 -11.01 0.33
N GLY A 50 1.35 -11.67 1.34
CA GLY A 50 0.42 -12.78 1.13
C GLY A 50 -0.98 -12.29 0.79
N LEU A 51 -1.67 -13.05 -0.06
CA LEU A 51 -3.10 -12.91 -0.34
C LEU A 51 -3.80 -14.25 -0.13
N SER A 52 -5.07 -14.21 0.25
CA SER A 52 -5.88 -15.42 0.20
C SER A 52 -6.02 -15.91 -1.24
N MET A 53 -6.23 -17.21 -1.45
CA MET A 53 -6.49 -17.74 -2.78
C MET A 53 -7.75 -17.10 -3.42
N GLU A 54 -8.75 -16.78 -2.61
CA GLU A 54 -9.96 -16.08 -3.05
C GLU A 54 -9.65 -14.68 -3.57
N ASP A 55 -8.91 -13.87 -2.82
CA ASP A 55 -8.50 -12.51 -3.24
C ASP A 55 -7.65 -12.57 -4.51
N PHE A 56 -6.77 -13.56 -4.62
CA PHE A 56 -5.93 -13.76 -5.80
C PHE A 56 -6.75 -14.08 -7.05
N GLU A 57 -7.72 -14.99 -6.95
CA GLU A 57 -8.60 -15.32 -8.07
C GLU A 57 -9.55 -14.18 -8.44
N LYS A 58 -10.00 -13.38 -7.46
CA LYS A 58 -10.72 -12.14 -7.72
C LYS A 58 -9.86 -11.15 -8.49
N MET A 59 -8.60 -10.94 -8.06
CA MET A 59 -7.66 -10.05 -8.74
C MET A 59 -7.38 -10.46 -10.20
N LYS A 60 -7.26 -11.76 -10.47
CA LYS A 60 -7.10 -12.27 -11.84
C LYS A 60 -8.26 -11.87 -12.75
N LYS A 61 -9.50 -11.94 -12.24
CA LYS A 61 -10.71 -11.59 -12.99
C LYS A 61 -10.85 -10.08 -13.22
N THR A 62 -10.28 -9.25 -12.36
CA THR A 62 -10.34 -7.78 -12.44
C THR A 62 -9.13 -7.16 -13.15
N LYS A 63 -8.39 -7.93 -13.96
CA LYS A 63 -7.23 -7.42 -14.72
C LYS A 63 -7.67 -6.27 -15.64
N GLY A 64 -6.92 -5.17 -15.61
CA GLY A 64 -7.25 -3.93 -16.33
C GLY A 64 -8.17 -2.98 -15.56
N GLY A 65 -8.72 -3.42 -14.41
CA GLY A 65 -9.46 -2.56 -13.50
C GLY A 65 -8.56 -1.78 -12.53
N LEU A 66 -9.20 -0.99 -11.67
CA LEU A 66 -8.55 -0.25 -10.59
C LEU A 66 -8.47 -1.08 -9.30
N MET A 67 -7.45 -0.80 -8.49
CA MET A 67 -7.27 -1.41 -7.17
C MET A 67 -7.13 -0.30 -6.12
N SER A 68 -7.87 -0.44 -5.03
CA SER A 68 -7.76 0.44 -3.87
C SER A 68 -7.14 -0.30 -2.69
N PHE A 69 -6.39 0.44 -1.87
CA PHE A 69 -5.87 -0.04 -0.59
C PHE A 69 -6.39 0.86 0.51
N ASN A 70 -7.10 0.29 1.49
CA ASN A 70 -7.67 1.05 2.60
C ASN A 70 -6.67 1.24 3.75
N ASN A 71 -5.44 0.76 3.61
CA ASN A 71 -4.39 0.81 4.62
C ASN A 71 -3.14 1.52 4.07
N PHE A 72 -2.30 2.02 4.97
CA PHE A 72 -1.00 2.59 4.59
C PHE A 72 -0.11 1.55 3.89
N LEU A 73 0.61 1.99 2.87
CA LEU A 73 1.48 1.13 2.08
C LEU A 73 2.94 1.30 2.51
N SER A 74 3.54 0.20 2.95
CA SER A 74 5.00 0.06 2.97
C SER A 74 5.44 -0.55 1.66
N THR A 75 6.44 0.09 1.03
CA THR A 75 7.00 -0.28 -0.27
C THR A 75 8.51 -0.05 -0.23
N SER A 76 9.24 -0.66 -1.16
CA SER A 76 10.69 -0.47 -1.29
C SER A 76 11.07 -0.22 -2.75
N ARG A 77 12.08 0.61 -2.99
CA ARG A 77 12.74 0.71 -4.31
C ARG A 77 13.61 -0.50 -4.62
N ASN A 78 13.98 -1.29 -3.60
CA ASN A 78 14.72 -2.53 -3.77
C ASN A 78 13.73 -3.69 -3.86
N ARG A 79 13.68 -4.32 -5.05
CA ARG A 79 12.85 -5.49 -5.35
C ARG A 79 13.09 -6.63 -4.36
N GLU A 80 14.35 -6.91 -4.04
CA GLU A 80 14.74 -8.07 -3.24
C GLU A 80 14.29 -7.95 -1.79
N ILE A 81 14.23 -6.74 -1.25
CA ILE A 81 13.65 -6.51 0.09
C ILE A 81 12.16 -6.92 0.08
N SER A 82 11.41 -6.47 -0.93
CA SER A 82 9.98 -6.77 -1.03
C SER A 82 9.71 -8.26 -1.28
N PHE A 83 10.52 -8.87 -2.14
CA PHE A 83 10.38 -10.27 -2.50
C PHE A 83 10.78 -11.20 -1.36
N ASN A 84 12.02 -11.10 -0.86
CA ASN A 84 12.58 -12.07 0.09
C ASN A 84 11.98 -11.94 1.49
N ASN A 85 11.56 -10.73 1.91
CA ASN A 85 11.10 -10.53 3.28
C ASN A 85 9.57 -10.56 3.41
N PHE A 86 8.81 -10.40 2.32
CA PHE A 86 7.36 -10.27 2.41
C PHE A 86 6.58 -11.15 1.43
N ALA A 87 6.97 -11.24 0.16
CA ALA A 87 6.25 -12.08 -0.81
C ALA A 87 6.57 -13.56 -0.63
N ARG A 88 7.85 -13.92 -0.62
CA ARG A 88 8.32 -15.31 -0.49
C ARG A 88 7.93 -15.94 0.85
N PRO A 89 8.12 -15.29 2.02
CA PRO A 89 7.73 -15.90 3.29
C PRO A 89 6.22 -16.14 3.42
N ALA A 90 5.40 -15.38 2.68
CA ALA A 90 3.96 -15.54 2.70
C ALA A 90 3.47 -16.85 2.05
N THR A 91 4.31 -17.57 1.29
CA THR A 91 3.99 -18.89 0.76
C THR A 91 4.04 -19.99 1.83
N ASN A 92 4.60 -19.71 3.00
CA ASN A 92 4.64 -20.66 4.11
C ASN A 92 3.25 -20.88 4.74
N ASN A 93 2.27 -20.03 4.42
CA ASN A 93 0.88 -20.23 4.81
C ASN A 93 0.15 -21.01 3.70
N PRO A 94 -0.36 -22.23 3.97
CA PRO A 94 -0.96 -23.11 2.94
C PRO A 94 -2.14 -22.50 2.18
N ASN A 95 -2.86 -21.56 2.81
CA ASN A 95 -4.04 -20.92 2.23
C ASN A 95 -3.74 -19.54 1.62
N SER A 96 -2.46 -19.24 1.40
CA SER A 96 -1.99 -17.94 0.94
C SER A 96 -1.10 -18.07 -0.30
N VAL A 97 -1.26 -17.13 -1.22
CA VAL A 97 -0.37 -16.93 -2.36
C VAL A 97 0.54 -15.74 -2.06
N GLY A 98 1.86 -15.95 -2.18
CA GLY A 98 2.84 -14.87 -2.11
C GLY A 98 2.82 -14.02 -3.38
N ILE A 99 2.56 -12.72 -3.24
CA ILE A 99 2.47 -11.78 -4.36
C ILE A 99 3.52 -10.67 -4.20
N LEU A 100 4.18 -10.35 -5.31
CA LEU A 100 5.02 -9.18 -5.45
C LEU A 100 4.33 -8.17 -6.38
N PHE A 101 3.84 -7.08 -5.80
CA PHE A 101 3.36 -5.93 -6.56
C PHE A 101 4.54 -5.14 -7.11
N ILE A 102 4.46 -4.81 -8.40
CA ILE A 102 5.36 -3.90 -9.10
C ILE A 102 4.53 -2.66 -9.42
N MET A 103 4.83 -1.54 -8.78
CA MET A 103 4.04 -0.32 -8.88
C MET A 103 4.88 0.77 -9.53
N ASN A 104 4.45 1.22 -10.70
CA ASN A 104 5.04 2.35 -11.40
C ASN A 104 4.32 3.62 -10.94
N ILE A 105 5.08 4.54 -10.34
CA ILE A 105 4.56 5.81 -9.85
C ILE A 105 4.93 6.89 -10.84
N ASN A 106 3.92 7.56 -11.40
CA ASN A 106 4.08 8.77 -12.20
C ASN A 106 3.62 9.97 -11.36
N THR A 107 4.56 10.84 -11.00
CA THR A 107 4.30 11.94 -10.07
C THR A 107 3.39 13.02 -10.67
N ALA A 108 3.36 13.17 -12.00
CA ALA A 108 2.48 14.13 -12.67
C ALA A 108 1.00 13.74 -12.60
N ILE A 109 0.69 12.44 -12.50
CA ILE A 109 -0.66 11.97 -12.23
C ILE A 109 -1.02 12.23 -10.76
N CYS A 110 -0.10 11.92 -9.85
CA CYS A 110 -0.32 12.11 -8.41
C CYS A 110 -0.58 13.59 -8.04
N THR A 111 0.09 14.55 -8.68
CA THR A 111 -0.11 15.98 -8.40
C THR A 111 -1.44 16.53 -8.89
N LYS A 112 -2.08 15.87 -9.88
CA LYS A 112 -3.39 16.25 -10.41
C LYS A 112 -4.55 15.54 -9.70
N SER A 113 -4.24 14.47 -8.95
CA SER A 113 -5.21 13.71 -8.19
C SER A 113 -5.54 14.44 -6.89
N SER A 114 -6.55 15.32 -6.90
CA SER A 114 -7.15 15.79 -5.66
C SER A 114 -7.96 14.64 -5.05
N THR A 115 -7.65 14.24 -3.81
CA THR A 115 -8.59 13.49 -2.98
C THR A 115 -9.59 14.50 -2.42
N PRO A 116 -10.84 14.55 -2.90
CA PRO A 116 -11.85 15.38 -2.25
C PRO A 116 -11.92 14.91 -0.78
N PHE A 117 -11.98 15.85 0.16
CA PHE A 117 -12.13 15.59 1.60
C PHE A 117 -10.88 15.16 2.41
N ALA A 118 -9.66 15.37 1.88
CA ALA A 118 -8.40 15.19 2.63
C ALA A 118 -7.76 16.52 3.09
N GLU A 119 -8.59 17.48 3.49
CA GLU A 119 -8.15 18.75 4.13
C GLU A 119 -8.23 18.67 5.66
#